data_AF-A0A519ZIR8-F1
#
_entry.id   AF-A0A519ZIR8-F1
#
_cell.length_a   1.000
_cell.length_b   1.000
_cell.length_c   1.000
_cell.angle_alpha   90.00
_cell.angle_beta   90.00
_cell.angle_gamma   90.00
#
_symmetry.space_group_name_H-M   'P 1'
#
loop_
_entity.id
_entity.type
_entity.pdbx_description
1 polymer ?
#
loop_
_entity_poly.entity_id
_entity_poly.type
_entity_poly.pdbx_seq_one_letter_code
_entity_poly.pdbx_strand_id
1 'polypeptide(L)'
;LERGGTVMIFPEGTSVSERRLRPLKTGAARIALGTEARHDFKLGLKLVCVGTNYFDPSHFRSDVLLNVAAPIEVASYAARYREDPDAAADELTEEIRLRLTRRLVISRAAEDDQLAQQVERTFGDHLNPDDDPTTLYDNFQLSRTLLDAVAWFEQHDPSRLTALRGALTMYLADLGKYKLDDEALDQGQRPGTRLADYLNLVLGFPVWFYGLITNYVPYKIPSVVADRATKETEFIAAIMLGVGIITFPLAYALEAAAVQHWTHDWRLTTLFVISLPLAGFYALGYWQTLSARLKRLRVRRLPAATLGHLQGQRAAILRLLDEAQAAYVRKVA
;
A
#
# COMPACT_ATOMS: atom_id res chain seq x y z
N LEU A 1 26.99 2.37 17.19
CA LEU A 1 27.74 1.56 16.21
C LEU A 1 28.94 0.89 16.88
N GLU A 2 29.87 1.63 17.50
CA GLU A 2 31.05 1.04 18.20
C GLU A 2 30.71 0.03 19.31
N ARG A 3 29.55 0.19 19.97
CA ARG A 3 29.04 -0.75 21.01
C ARG A 3 28.23 -1.93 20.43
N GLY A 4 28.33 -2.21 19.14
CA GLY A 4 27.55 -3.27 18.47
C GLY A 4 26.06 -2.95 18.23
N GLY A 5 25.62 -1.72 18.52
CA GLY A 5 24.23 -1.30 18.28
C GLY A 5 23.95 -0.94 16.81
N THR A 6 22.66 -0.95 16.44
CA THR A 6 22.16 -0.63 15.08
C THR A 6 21.60 0.79 15.01
N VAL A 7 21.75 1.44 13.85
CA VAL A 7 21.16 2.76 13.57
C VAL A 7 20.39 2.69 12.26
N MET A 8 19.16 3.21 12.25
CA MET A 8 18.35 3.38 11.04
C MET A 8 18.41 4.85 10.60
N ILE A 9 18.66 5.08 9.31
CA ILE A 9 18.76 6.41 8.72
C ILE A 9 17.93 6.44 7.44
N PHE A 10 17.11 7.48 7.26
CA PHE A 10 16.41 7.79 6.01
C PHE A 10 17.22 8.85 5.23
N PRO A 11 18.02 8.45 4.22
CA PRO A 11 19.03 9.32 3.63
C PRO A 11 18.48 10.47 2.78
N GLU A 12 17.20 10.46 2.39
CA GLU A 12 16.55 11.56 1.66
C GLU A 12 16.31 12.78 2.55
N GLY A 13 16.09 12.57 3.85
CA GLY A 13 15.84 13.65 4.82
C GLY A 13 14.51 14.40 4.62
N THR A 14 13.62 13.88 3.78
CA THR A 14 12.22 14.32 3.59
C THR A 14 11.34 13.09 3.53
N SER A 15 10.07 13.21 3.92
CA SER A 15 9.10 12.13 3.85
C SER A 15 8.02 12.55 2.87
N VAL A 16 8.17 12.25 1.57
CA VAL A 16 7.15 12.57 0.56
C VAL A 16 6.50 11.29 0.05
N SER A 17 5.16 11.26 0.01
CA SER A 17 4.41 10.09 -0.46
C SER A 17 4.38 10.03 -1.99
N GLU A 18 5.49 9.66 -2.61
CA GLU A 18 5.63 9.43 -4.05
C GLU A 18 6.50 8.20 -4.35
N ARG A 19 6.24 7.50 -5.45
CA ARG A 19 7.11 6.42 -5.94
C ARG A 19 8.32 7.01 -6.65
N ARG A 20 9.16 7.79 -5.96
CA ARG A 20 10.40 8.37 -6.48
C ARG A 20 11.50 8.32 -5.43
N LEU A 21 12.73 8.06 -5.86
CA LEU A 21 13.90 8.15 -5.00
C LEU A 21 14.47 9.56 -5.13
N ARG A 22 14.39 10.37 -4.07
CA ARG A 22 14.97 11.72 -4.05
C ARG A 22 16.49 11.66 -3.90
N PRO A 23 17.21 12.78 -4.16
CA PRO A 23 18.64 12.84 -3.92
C PRO A 23 18.99 12.48 -2.47
N LEU A 24 19.99 11.60 -2.33
CA LEU A 24 20.45 11.14 -1.03
C LEU A 24 21.47 12.11 -0.43
N LYS A 25 21.37 12.35 0.88
CA LYS A 25 22.40 13.06 1.64
C LYS A 25 23.53 12.10 2.01
N THR A 26 24.77 12.59 1.98
CA THR A 26 25.99 11.80 2.27
C THR A 26 26.18 11.45 3.76
N GLY A 27 25.32 11.94 4.65
CA GLY A 27 25.44 11.77 6.09
C GLY A 27 25.53 10.31 6.55
N ALA A 28 24.74 9.41 5.94
CA ALA A 28 24.78 7.98 6.26
C ALA A 28 26.14 7.35 5.93
N ALA A 29 26.68 7.65 4.74
CA ALA A 29 27.99 7.17 4.29
C ALA A 29 29.12 7.73 5.17
N ARG A 30 29.09 9.04 5.49
CA ARG A 30 30.07 9.69 6.35
C ARG A 30 30.08 9.12 7.77
N ILE A 31 28.91 8.84 8.36
CA ILE A 31 28.81 8.20 9.67
C ILE A 31 29.42 6.79 9.63
N ALA A 32 29.10 6.00 8.61
CA ALA A 32 29.59 4.63 8.47
C ALA A 32 31.11 4.59 8.29
N LEU A 33 31.63 5.32 7.30
CA LEU A 33 33.06 5.40 6.99
C LEU A 33 33.86 6.01 8.15
N GLY A 34 33.37 7.10 8.74
CA GLY A 34 34.02 7.74 9.87
C GLY A 34 34.06 6.86 11.13
N THR A 35 33.06 5.99 11.33
CA THR A 35 33.06 5.01 12.41
C THR A 35 34.12 3.94 12.16
N GLU A 36 34.17 3.37 10.95
CA GLU A 36 35.19 2.37 10.60
C GLU A 36 36.62 2.94 10.63
N ALA A 37 36.82 4.16 10.16
CA ALA A 37 38.12 4.81 10.13
C ALA A 37 38.75 4.98 11.53
N ARG A 38 37.93 5.19 12.57
CA ARG A 38 38.40 5.25 13.98
C ARG A 38 38.91 3.90 14.51
N HIS A 39 38.59 2.82 13.83
CA HIS A 39 38.94 1.44 14.19
C HIS A 39 39.73 0.75 13.07
N ASP A 40 40.46 1.52 12.25
CA ASP A 40 41.29 1.04 11.14
C ASP A 40 40.56 0.14 10.13
N PHE A 41 39.25 0.34 9.95
CA PHE A 41 38.38 -0.49 9.12
C PHE A 41 38.29 -1.96 9.55
N LYS A 42 38.42 -2.23 10.86
CA LYS A 42 38.37 -3.57 11.47
C LYS A 42 37.11 -3.81 12.31
N LEU A 43 36.19 -2.84 12.39
CA LEU A 43 34.99 -2.97 13.22
C LEU A 43 33.99 -3.97 12.62
N GLY A 44 33.98 -4.12 11.29
CA GLY A 44 33.08 -5.05 10.59
C GLY A 44 31.65 -4.50 10.43
N LEU A 45 31.52 -3.18 10.41
CA LEU A 45 30.28 -2.44 10.17
C LEU A 45 29.72 -2.80 8.79
N LYS A 46 28.45 -3.18 8.79
CA LYS A 46 27.68 -3.50 7.60
C LYS A 46 26.57 -2.49 7.40
N LEU A 47 26.42 -2.02 6.18
CA LEU A 47 25.30 -1.17 5.77
C LEU A 47 24.29 -2.01 5.00
N VAL A 48 23.03 -2.00 5.44
CA VAL A 48 21.94 -2.74 4.78
C VAL A 48 20.94 -1.74 4.21
N CYS A 49 20.77 -1.74 2.89
CA CYS A 49 19.76 -0.92 2.23
C CYS A 49 18.42 -1.66 2.27
N VAL A 50 17.37 -1.00 2.75
CA VAL A 50 16.01 -1.53 2.80
C VAL A 50 15.10 -0.61 1.99
N GLY A 51 14.52 -1.11 0.91
CA GLY A 51 13.48 -0.42 0.16
C GLY A 51 12.11 -0.69 0.78
N THR A 52 11.33 0.37 1.03
CA THR A 52 9.98 0.26 1.57
C THR A 52 8.98 0.62 0.48
N ASN A 53 8.18 -0.35 0.03
CA ASN A 53 7.18 -0.15 -1.02
C ASN A 53 5.79 -0.22 -0.41
N TYR A 54 5.08 0.91 -0.40
CA TYR A 54 3.68 1.00 0.00
C TYR A 54 2.80 0.77 -1.22
N PHE A 55 1.80 -0.12 -1.11
CA PHE A 55 0.83 -0.33 -2.18
C PHE A 55 -0.28 0.72 -2.16
N ASP A 56 -0.80 1.07 -0.98
CA ASP A 56 -1.73 2.20 -0.79
C ASP A 56 -1.45 2.94 0.53
N PRO A 57 -0.51 3.90 0.56
CA PRO A 57 -0.11 4.58 1.79
C PRO A 57 -1.24 5.39 2.45
N SER A 58 -2.34 5.64 1.73
CA SER A 58 -3.51 6.36 2.24
C SER A 58 -4.53 5.45 2.91
N HIS A 59 -4.46 4.14 2.69
CA HIS A 59 -5.42 3.18 3.19
C HIS A 59 -4.92 2.47 4.45
N PHE A 60 -5.76 2.46 5.48
CA PHE A 60 -5.45 1.74 6.71
C PHE A 60 -5.34 0.23 6.43
N ARG A 61 -4.26 -0.39 6.93
CA ARG A 61 -3.92 -1.81 6.70
C ARG A 61 -3.64 -2.14 5.22
N SER A 62 -3.18 -1.17 4.44
CA SER A 62 -2.55 -1.47 3.16
C SER A 62 -1.30 -2.30 3.37
N ASP A 63 -0.96 -3.13 2.38
CA ASP A 63 0.26 -3.90 2.42
C ASP A 63 1.51 -3.01 2.23
N VAL A 64 2.63 -3.47 2.80
CA VAL A 64 3.95 -2.86 2.67
C VAL A 64 4.98 -3.95 2.44
N LEU A 65 5.75 -3.83 1.36
CA LEU A 65 6.87 -4.73 1.08
C LEU A 65 8.19 -4.08 1.54
N LEU A 66 8.89 -4.77 2.44
CA LEU A 66 10.28 -4.46 2.80
C LEU A 66 11.22 -5.30 1.93
N ASN A 67 11.88 -4.65 0.98
CA ASN A 67 12.83 -5.30 0.08
C ASN A 67 14.27 -5.02 0.54
N VAL A 68 14.92 -6.03 1.12
CA VAL A 68 16.22 -5.92 1.77
C VAL A 68 17.35 -6.28 0.81
N ALA A 69 18.32 -5.38 0.64
CA ALA A 69 19.51 -5.64 -0.14
C ALA A 69 20.53 -6.49 0.65
N ALA A 70 21.43 -7.16 -0.09
CA ALA A 70 22.63 -7.72 0.52
C ALA A 70 23.40 -6.62 1.28
N PRO A 71 24.08 -6.93 2.38
CA PRO A 71 24.89 -5.95 3.09
C PRO A 71 26.02 -5.39 2.22
N ILE A 72 26.38 -4.13 2.44
CA ILE A 72 27.63 -3.51 2.00
C ILE A 72 28.62 -3.63 3.15
N GLU A 73 29.81 -4.15 2.87
CA GLU A 73 30.91 -4.14 3.84
C GLU A 73 31.60 -2.78 3.78
N VAL A 74 31.44 -1.96 4.81
CA VAL A 74 31.97 -0.58 4.79
C VAL A 74 33.51 -0.58 4.67
N ALA A 75 34.15 -1.63 5.17
CA ALA A 75 35.59 -1.85 5.05
C ALA A 75 36.10 -1.92 3.59
N SER A 76 35.27 -2.26 2.60
CA SER A 76 35.70 -2.26 1.18
C SER A 76 36.09 -0.88 0.67
N TYR A 77 35.60 0.18 1.31
CA TYR A 77 35.86 1.58 0.96
C TYR A 77 37.10 2.16 1.66
N ALA A 78 37.83 1.37 2.45
CA ALA A 78 38.95 1.85 3.26
C ALA A 78 40.07 2.51 2.44
N ALA A 79 40.44 1.92 1.29
CA ALA A 79 41.47 2.47 0.42
C ALA A 79 41.06 3.85 -0.11
N ARG A 80 39.84 3.94 -0.66
CA ARG A 80 39.28 5.19 -1.17
C ARG A 80 39.20 6.27 -0.10
N TYR A 81 38.75 5.91 1.12
CA TYR A 81 38.64 6.86 2.22
C TYR A 81 39.99 7.42 2.68
N ARG A 82 41.07 6.63 2.63
CA ARG A 82 42.42 7.10 2.95
C ARG A 82 42.98 8.08 1.92
N GLU A 83 42.57 7.93 0.66
CA GLU A 83 42.94 8.86 -0.42
C GLU A 83 42.14 10.16 -0.33
N ASP A 84 40.81 10.04 -0.25
CA ASP A 84 39.88 11.16 -0.21
C ASP A 84 38.59 10.76 0.55
N PRO A 85 38.44 11.24 1.80
CA PRO A 85 37.26 10.93 2.62
C PRO A 85 35.94 11.39 2.01
N ASP A 86 35.93 12.53 1.30
CA ASP A 86 34.70 13.07 0.71
C ASP A 86 34.32 12.26 -0.52
N ALA A 87 35.27 11.95 -1.39
CA ALA A 87 34.99 11.12 -2.56
C ALA A 87 34.55 9.69 -2.18
N ALA A 88 35.11 9.11 -1.11
CA ALA A 88 34.66 7.82 -0.60
C ALA A 88 33.23 7.87 -0.07
N ALA A 89 32.84 8.98 0.58
CA ALA A 89 31.49 9.19 1.04
C ALA A 89 30.49 9.33 -0.12
N ASP A 90 30.89 10.04 -1.18
CA ASP A 90 30.09 10.18 -2.40
C ASP A 90 29.91 8.83 -3.11
N GLU A 91 30.98 8.05 -3.24
CA GLU A 91 30.96 6.72 -3.87
C GLU A 91 30.05 5.74 -3.10
N LEU A 92 30.18 5.68 -1.78
CA LEU A 92 29.30 4.86 -0.95
C LEU A 92 27.85 5.36 -0.98
N THR A 93 27.62 6.68 -1.05
CA THR A 93 26.27 7.26 -1.19
C THR A 93 25.65 6.85 -2.52
N GLU A 94 26.43 6.84 -3.60
CA GLU A 94 25.99 6.39 -4.92
C GLU A 94 25.71 4.88 -4.94
N GLU A 95 26.52 4.06 -4.27
CA GLU A 95 26.21 2.64 -4.12
C GLU A 95 24.88 2.43 -3.36
N ILE A 96 24.66 3.16 -2.26
CA ILE A 96 23.40 3.13 -1.52
C ILE A 96 22.23 3.50 -2.45
N ARG A 97 22.38 4.56 -3.24
CA ARG A 97 21.37 5.01 -4.20
C ARG A 97 21.04 3.91 -5.21
N LEU A 98 22.06 3.31 -5.84
CA LEU A 98 21.89 2.23 -6.81
C LEU A 98 21.22 0.99 -6.20
N ARG A 99 21.61 0.61 -4.98
CA ARG A 99 20.97 -0.51 -4.27
C ARG A 99 19.52 -0.18 -3.95
N LEU A 100 19.19 0.99 -3.42
CA LEU A 100 17.81 1.41 -3.15
C LEU A 100 16.96 1.47 -4.43
N THR A 101 17.48 2.02 -5.53
CA THR A 101 16.79 2.05 -6.83
C THR A 101 16.33 0.65 -7.28
N ARG A 102 17.13 -0.39 -7.04
CA ARG A 102 16.78 -1.78 -7.40
C ARG A 102 15.77 -2.45 -6.45
N ARG A 103 15.39 -1.79 -5.35
CA ARG A 103 14.49 -2.32 -4.32
C ARG A 103 13.21 -1.49 -4.17
N LEU A 104 13.09 -0.40 -4.93
CA LEU A 104 11.95 0.50 -4.92
C LEU A 104 11.23 0.44 -6.27
N VAL A 105 9.90 0.62 -6.24
CA VAL A 105 9.11 0.96 -7.43
C VAL A 105 9.30 2.46 -7.67
N ILE A 106 9.95 2.83 -8.76
CA ILE A 106 10.26 4.23 -9.08
C ILE A 106 9.56 4.61 -10.39
N SER A 107 8.70 5.62 -10.31
CA SER A 107 8.07 6.25 -11.44
C SER A 107 8.81 7.53 -11.87
N ARG A 108 8.78 7.81 -13.18
CA ARG A 108 9.37 9.02 -13.76
C ARG A 108 8.43 10.22 -13.62
N ALA A 109 7.13 9.98 -13.79
CA ALA A 109 6.07 10.98 -13.78
C ALA A 109 4.86 10.50 -12.97
N ALA A 110 4.14 11.45 -12.35
CA ALA A 110 2.95 11.13 -11.56
C ALA A 110 1.85 10.45 -12.40
N GLU A 111 1.72 10.84 -13.66
CA GLU A 111 0.71 10.27 -14.57
C GLU A 111 0.99 8.79 -14.90
N ASP A 112 2.26 8.42 -15.06
CA ASP A 112 2.68 7.04 -15.34
C ASP A 112 2.41 6.14 -14.13
N ASP A 113 2.68 6.67 -12.93
CA ASP A 113 2.40 5.97 -11.68
C ASP A 113 0.89 5.78 -11.50
N GLN A 114 0.10 6.81 -11.77
CA GLN A 114 -1.35 6.72 -11.71
C GLN A 114 -1.88 5.68 -12.70
N LEU A 115 -1.38 5.65 -13.94
CA LEU A 115 -1.78 4.64 -14.92
C LEU A 115 -1.40 3.23 -14.46
N ALA A 116 -0.15 3.03 -14.03
CA ALA A 116 0.32 1.73 -13.56
C ALA A 116 -0.51 1.24 -12.36
N GLN A 117 -0.77 2.09 -11.36
CA GLN A 117 -1.62 1.76 -10.21
C GLN A 117 -3.06 1.45 -10.62
N GLN A 118 -3.64 2.19 -11.56
CA GLN A 118 -5.00 1.92 -12.04
C GLN A 118 -5.09 0.58 -12.76
N VAL A 119 -4.10 0.26 -13.60
CA VAL A 119 -4.04 -1.03 -14.31
C VAL A 119 -3.82 -2.17 -13.31
N GLU A 120 -2.86 -2.04 -12.40
CA GLU A 120 -2.56 -3.01 -11.35
C GLU A 120 -3.78 -3.30 -10.47
N ARG A 121 -4.46 -2.27 -9.97
CA ARG A 121 -5.63 -2.42 -9.10
C ARG A 121 -6.85 -3.02 -9.82
N THR A 122 -6.99 -2.76 -11.12
CA THR A 122 -8.20 -3.14 -11.88
C THR A 122 -8.04 -4.49 -12.58
N PHE A 123 -6.82 -4.79 -13.04
CA PHE A 123 -6.52 -5.93 -13.92
C PHE A 123 -5.30 -6.74 -13.44
N GLY A 124 -4.83 -6.53 -12.20
CA GLY A 124 -3.69 -7.27 -11.62
C GLY A 124 -3.85 -8.77 -11.74
N ASP A 125 -4.99 -9.30 -11.29
CA ASP A 125 -5.34 -10.73 -11.38
C ASP A 125 -5.33 -11.28 -12.82
N HIS A 126 -5.64 -10.44 -13.81
CA HIS A 126 -5.60 -10.84 -15.22
C HIS A 126 -4.18 -10.84 -15.77
N LEU A 127 -3.36 -9.86 -15.37
CA LEU A 127 -1.98 -9.72 -15.81
C LEU A 127 -1.03 -10.74 -15.15
N ASN A 128 -1.39 -11.19 -13.94
CA ASN A 128 -0.68 -12.21 -13.18
C ASN A 128 -1.67 -13.28 -12.67
N PRO A 129 -2.15 -14.20 -13.53
CA PRO A 129 -3.18 -15.18 -13.14
C PRO A 129 -2.66 -16.28 -12.21
N ASP A 130 -1.35 -16.50 -12.17
CA ASP A 130 -0.68 -17.43 -11.26
C ASP A 130 -0.23 -16.76 -9.96
N ASP A 131 -0.63 -15.50 -9.72
CA ASP A 131 -0.30 -14.77 -8.51
C ASP A 131 -0.83 -15.49 -7.27
N ASP A 132 0.05 -15.76 -6.33
CA ASP A 132 -0.39 -16.05 -4.97
C ASP A 132 -0.65 -14.70 -4.31
N PRO A 133 -1.90 -14.33 -3.99
CA PRO A 133 -2.22 -13.03 -3.40
C PRO A 133 -1.57 -12.81 -2.03
N THR A 134 -0.91 -13.84 -1.46
CA THR A 134 -0.08 -13.71 -0.26
C THR A 134 1.37 -13.25 -0.55
N THR A 135 1.80 -13.22 -1.82
CA THR A 135 3.17 -12.90 -2.22
C THR A 135 3.30 -11.44 -2.66
N LEU A 136 3.52 -10.55 -1.68
CA LEU A 136 3.75 -9.12 -1.93
C LEU A 136 4.91 -8.81 -2.90
N TYR A 137 5.85 -9.75 -3.07
CA TYR A 137 6.97 -9.58 -4.00
C TYR A 137 6.55 -9.65 -5.47
N ASP A 138 5.55 -10.47 -5.79
CA ASP A 138 5.06 -10.62 -7.17
C ASP A 138 4.30 -9.36 -7.60
N ASN A 139 3.49 -8.81 -6.70
CA ASN A 139 2.89 -7.48 -6.86
C ASN A 139 3.96 -6.40 -7.10
N PHE A 140 5.05 -6.40 -6.34
CA PHE A 140 6.17 -5.47 -6.58
C PHE A 140 6.80 -5.64 -7.97
N GLN A 141 6.99 -6.88 -8.44
CA GLN A 141 7.51 -7.13 -9.79
C GLN A 141 6.53 -6.66 -10.88
N LEU A 142 5.23 -6.86 -10.66
CA LEU A 142 4.18 -6.38 -11.56
C LEU A 142 4.20 -4.85 -11.64
N SER A 143 4.18 -4.13 -10.52
CA SER A 143 4.23 -2.66 -10.52
C SER A 143 5.45 -2.15 -11.28
N ARG A 144 6.62 -2.77 -11.08
CA ARG A 144 7.86 -2.41 -11.77
C ARG A 144 7.79 -2.68 -13.27
N THR A 145 7.31 -3.87 -13.65
CA THR A 145 7.16 -4.27 -15.06
C THR A 145 6.19 -3.35 -15.78
N LEU A 146 5.09 -2.94 -15.14
CA LEU A 146 4.15 -1.97 -15.68
C LEU A 146 4.80 -0.62 -15.94
N LEU A 147 5.58 -0.08 -14.99
CA LEU A 147 6.29 1.19 -15.18
C LEU A 147 7.35 1.10 -16.29
N ASP A 148 8.10 0.00 -16.36
CA ASP A 148 9.08 -0.25 -17.42
C ASP A 148 8.40 -0.40 -18.79
N ALA A 149 7.21 -1.00 -18.84
CA ALA A 149 6.40 -1.11 -20.05
C ALA A 149 5.84 0.25 -20.49
N VAL A 150 5.29 1.04 -19.58
CA VAL A 150 4.82 2.41 -19.87
C VAL A 150 5.95 3.24 -20.47
N ALA A 151 7.14 3.20 -19.87
CA ALA A 151 8.31 3.90 -20.38
C ALA A 151 8.71 3.48 -21.80
N TRP A 152 8.58 2.19 -22.12
CA TRP A 152 8.87 1.67 -23.45
C TRP A 152 7.82 2.13 -24.48
N PHE A 153 6.53 2.03 -24.14
CA PHE A 153 5.43 2.42 -25.01
C PHE A 153 5.41 3.92 -25.31
N GLU A 154 5.79 4.78 -24.36
CA GLU A 154 5.94 6.21 -24.63
C GLU A 154 6.90 6.52 -25.78
N GLN A 155 7.97 5.74 -25.91
CA GLN A 155 9.02 5.98 -26.90
C GLN A 155 8.71 5.29 -28.24
N HIS A 156 8.07 4.12 -28.22
CA HIS A 156 7.91 3.27 -29.40
C HIS A 156 6.50 3.30 -30.00
N ASP A 157 5.46 3.46 -29.18
CA ASP A 157 4.06 3.52 -29.63
C ASP A 157 3.21 4.39 -28.68
N PRO A 158 3.40 5.72 -28.71
CA PRO A 158 2.67 6.65 -27.84
C PRO A 158 1.17 6.66 -28.14
N SER A 159 0.78 6.28 -29.37
CA SER A 159 -0.62 6.22 -29.79
C SER A 159 -1.40 5.16 -29.00
N ARG A 160 -0.80 3.98 -28.82
CA ARG A 160 -1.38 2.89 -28.03
C ARG A 160 -1.49 3.23 -26.56
N LEU A 161 -0.47 3.87 -25.98
CA LEU A 161 -0.52 4.32 -24.60
C LEU A 161 -1.65 5.34 -24.38
N THR A 162 -1.81 6.27 -25.31
CA THR A 162 -2.89 7.27 -25.26
C THR A 162 -4.27 6.61 -25.38
N ALA A 163 -4.43 5.63 -26.26
CA ALA A 163 -5.66 4.86 -26.40
C ALA A 163 -6.01 4.09 -25.12
N LEU A 164 -5.03 3.43 -24.49
CA LEU A 164 -5.22 2.74 -23.22
C LEU A 164 -5.60 3.71 -22.09
N ARG A 165 -4.90 4.84 -21.95
CA ARG A 165 -5.23 5.89 -20.96
C ARG A 165 -6.66 6.39 -21.15
N GLY A 166 -7.06 6.68 -22.39
CA GLY A 166 -8.41 7.14 -22.71
C GLY A 166 -9.48 6.10 -22.38
N ALA A 167 -9.29 4.85 -22.83
CA ALA A 167 -10.22 3.76 -22.57
C ALA A 167 -10.38 3.49 -21.07
N LEU A 168 -9.26 3.43 -20.32
CA LEU A 168 -9.27 3.21 -18.88
C LEU A 168 -9.94 4.36 -18.12
N THR A 169 -9.64 5.61 -18.49
CA THR A 169 -10.24 6.80 -17.85
C THR A 169 -11.76 6.81 -18.04
N MET A 170 -12.24 6.52 -19.26
CA MET A 170 -13.67 6.42 -19.54
C MET A 170 -14.33 5.29 -18.74
N TYR A 171 -13.71 4.12 -18.73
CA TYR A 171 -14.21 2.96 -17.99
C TYR A 171 -14.32 3.22 -16.48
N LEU A 172 -13.26 3.77 -15.87
CA LEU A 172 -13.26 4.10 -14.44
C LEU A 172 -14.28 5.20 -14.11
N ALA A 173 -14.47 6.18 -15.00
CA ALA A 173 -15.50 7.22 -14.83
C ALA A 173 -16.91 6.62 -14.87
N ASP A 174 -17.18 5.71 -15.81
CA ASP A 174 -18.46 5.02 -15.91
C ASP A 174 -18.72 4.11 -14.70
N LEU A 175 -17.71 3.35 -14.24
CA LEU A 175 -17.79 2.59 -12.99
C LEU A 175 -18.13 3.49 -11.79
N GLY A 176 -17.45 4.64 -11.67
CA GLY A 176 -17.70 5.63 -10.64
C GLY A 176 -19.12 6.19 -10.65
N LYS A 177 -19.68 6.45 -11.85
CA LYS A 177 -21.07 6.90 -12.02
C LYS A 177 -22.08 5.90 -11.45
N TYR A 178 -21.82 4.60 -11.60
CA TYR A 178 -22.68 3.55 -11.06
C TYR A 178 -22.28 3.06 -9.66
N LYS A 179 -21.23 3.64 -9.06
CA LYS A 179 -20.67 3.24 -7.75
C LYS A 179 -20.32 1.75 -7.70
N LEU A 180 -19.63 1.29 -8.75
CA LEU A 180 -19.15 -0.07 -8.95
C LEU A 180 -17.62 -0.08 -9.01
N ASP A 181 -17.06 -1.26 -8.78
CA ASP A 181 -15.64 -1.57 -9.01
C ASP A 181 -15.57 -2.69 -10.06
N ASP A 182 -14.40 -2.87 -10.71
CA ASP A 182 -14.21 -3.93 -11.72
C ASP A 182 -14.49 -5.33 -11.18
N GLU A 183 -14.07 -5.61 -9.95
CA GLU A 183 -14.32 -6.89 -9.25
C GLU A 183 -15.80 -7.25 -9.19
N ALA A 184 -16.70 -6.26 -9.17
CA ALA A 184 -18.14 -6.52 -9.18
C ALA A 184 -18.67 -6.98 -10.55
N LEU A 185 -17.95 -6.65 -11.63
CA LEU A 185 -18.24 -7.06 -13.01
C LEU A 185 -17.55 -8.35 -13.41
N ASP A 186 -16.45 -8.72 -12.75
CA ASP A 186 -15.81 -10.01 -12.94
C ASP A 186 -16.68 -11.13 -12.37
N GLN A 187 -17.19 -11.99 -13.26
CA GLN A 187 -18.05 -13.12 -12.91
C GLN A 187 -17.27 -14.44 -12.78
N GLY A 188 -15.96 -14.43 -13.04
CA GLY A 188 -15.09 -15.59 -13.13
C GLY A 188 -14.56 -16.08 -11.78
N GLN A 189 -14.23 -15.16 -10.87
CA GLN A 189 -13.87 -15.51 -9.49
C GLN A 189 -15.14 -15.73 -8.66
N ARG A 190 -15.70 -16.92 -8.77
CA ARG A 190 -16.78 -17.40 -7.90
C ARG A 190 -16.20 -18.25 -6.76
N PRO A 191 -15.79 -17.68 -5.62
CA PRO A 191 -16.03 -18.40 -4.39
C PRO A 191 -17.54 -18.43 -4.23
N GLY A 192 -18.15 -19.53 -4.70
CA GLY A 192 -19.58 -19.78 -4.58
C GLY A 192 -20.01 -19.42 -3.16
N THR A 193 -21.12 -18.70 -3.04
CA THR A 193 -21.73 -18.30 -1.76
C THR A 193 -21.80 -19.50 -0.84
N ARG A 194 -20.78 -19.67 0.02
CA ARG A 194 -20.75 -20.78 0.96
C ARG A 194 -21.84 -20.48 1.97
N LEU A 195 -22.48 -21.52 2.50
CA LEU A 195 -23.47 -21.36 3.58
C LEU A 195 -22.88 -20.51 4.72
N ALA A 196 -21.58 -20.65 4.97
CA ALA A 196 -20.81 -19.82 5.91
C ALA A 196 -20.88 -18.31 5.63
N ASP A 197 -20.82 -17.85 4.37
CA ASP A 197 -20.86 -16.42 4.03
C ASP A 197 -22.26 -15.85 4.26
N TYR A 198 -23.30 -16.64 3.99
CA TYR A 198 -24.69 -16.25 4.26
C TYR A 198 -24.98 -16.24 5.76
N LEU A 199 -24.52 -17.26 6.49
CA LEU A 199 -24.63 -17.31 7.95
C LEU A 199 -23.88 -16.14 8.59
N ASN A 200 -22.66 -15.85 8.13
CA ASN A 200 -21.89 -14.69 8.59
C ASN A 200 -22.66 -13.40 8.31
N LEU A 201 -23.28 -13.23 7.14
CA LEU A 201 -24.08 -12.05 6.82
C LEU A 201 -25.31 -11.88 7.74
N VAL A 202 -25.99 -12.96 8.08
CA VAL A 202 -27.22 -12.87 8.90
C VAL A 202 -26.89 -12.79 10.39
N LEU A 203 -26.07 -13.72 10.89
CA LEU A 203 -25.72 -13.83 12.31
C LEU A 203 -24.64 -12.83 12.72
N GLY A 204 -23.81 -12.38 11.78
CA GLY A 204 -22.80 -11.37 12.00
C GLY A 204 -23.34 -9.94 12.01
N PHE A 205 -24.53 -9.69 11.44
CA PHE A 205 -25.10 -8.35 11.41
C PHE A 205 -25.28 -7.73 12.80
N PRO A 206 -25.82 -8.42 13.82
CA PRO A 206 -25.88 -7.89 15.19
C PRO A 206 -24.51 -7.55 15.77
N VAL A 207 -23.50 -8.41 15.53
CA VAL A 207 -22.12 -8.18 16.02
C VAL A 207 -21.47 -7.00 15.31
N TRP A 208 -21.68 -6.88 14.00
CA TRP A 208 -21.25 -5.73 13.21
C TRP A 208 -21.91 -4.44 13.69
N PHE A 209 -23.23 -4.46 13.94
CA PHE A 209 -23.97 -3.29 14.39
C PHE A 209 -23.52 -2.84 15.79
N TYR A 210 -23.31 -3.81 16.68
CA TYR A 210 -22.71 -3.57 17.99
C TYR A 210 -21.32 -2.93 17.87
N GLY A 211 -20.41 -3.56 17.11
CA GLY A 211 -19.06 -3.04 16.91
C GLY A 211 -19.03 -1.69 16.22
N LEU A 212 -19.95 -1.44 15.29
CA LEU A 212 -20.13 -0.13 14.65
C LEU A 212 -20.50 0.91 15.71
N ILE A 213 -21.54 0.70 16.52
CA ILE A 213 -22.00 1.69 17.50
C ILE A 213 -20.89 2.05 18.49
N THR A 214 -20.22 1.05 19.06
CA THR A 214 -19.21 1.28 20.10
C THR A 214 -17.91 1.85 19.55
N ASN A 215 -17.56 1.55 18.30
CA ASN A 215 -16.28 2.02 17.74
C ASN A 215 -16.44 3.20 16.77
N TYR A 216 -17.65 3.60 16.38
CA TYR A 216 -17.85 4.65 15.37
C TYR A 216 -17.26 5.99 15.81
N VAL A 217 -17.52 6.40 17.05
CA VAL A 217 -17.03 7.68 17.60
C VAL A 217 -15.50 7.69 17.69
N PRO A 218 -14.84 6.75 18.41
CA PRO A 218 -13.38 6.76 18.51
C PRO A 218 -12.68 6.52 17.17
N TYR A 219 -13.33 5.88 16.19
CA TYR A 219 -12.82 5.72 14.83
C TYR A 219 -12.96 7.01 13.98
N LYS A 220 -14.09 7.73 14.09
CA LYS A 220 -14.36 8.87 13.22
C LYS A 220 -13.65 10.16 13.65
N ILE A 221 -13.48 10.37 14.96
CA ILE A 221 -12.82 11.58 15.49
C ILE A 221 -11.40 11.76 14.93
N PRO A 222 -10.50 10.75 14.97
CA PRO A 222 -9.15 10.89 14.42
C PRO A 222 -9.13 11.32 12.95
N SER A 223 -10.00 10.76 12.11
CA SER A 223 -10.13 11.13 10.70
C SER A 223 -10.57 12.58 10.54
N VAL A 224 -11.60 13.03 11.26
CA VAL A 224 -12.10 14.41 11.17
C VAL A 224 -11.06 15.42 11.67
N VAL A 225 -10.33 15.09 12.73
CA VAL A 225 -9.26 15.93 13.25
C VAL A 225 -8.11 16.00 12.25
N ALA A 226 -7.69 14.87 11.66
CA ALA A 226 -6.64 14.84 10.66
C ALA A 226 -6.99 15.68 9.41
N ASP A 227 -8.20 15.48 8.86
CA ASP A 227 -8.69 16.20 7.68
C ASP A 227 -8.75 17.73 7.90
N ARG A 228 -8.95 18.17 9.15
CA ARG A 228 -9.01 19.59 9.52
C ARG A 228 -7.64 20.16 9.88
N ALA A 229 -6.73 19.35 10.40
CA ALA A 229 -5.43 19.78 10.88
C ALA A 229 -4.39 19.91 9.76
N THR A 230 -4.43 19.03 8.76
CA THR A 230 -3.46 19.04 7.67
C THR A 230 -4.08 18.63 6.34
N LYS A 231 -3.55 19.19 5.24
CA LYS A 231 -3.82 18.72 3.88
C LYS A 231 -2.70 17.81 3.35
N GLU A 232 -1.60 17.70 4.09
CA GLU A 232 -0.45 16.89 3.72
C GLU A 232 -0.71 15.44 4.11
N THR A 233 -0.80 14.56 3.12
CA THR A 233 -1.12 13.14 3.28
C THR A 233 -0.14 12.41 4.20
N GLU A 234 1.11 12.86 4.24
CA GLU A 234 2.19 12.36 5.09
C GLU A 234 1.90 12.47 6.59
N PHE A 235 1.15 13.50 7.00
CA PHE A 235 0.84 13.74 8.41
C PHE A 235 -0.51 13.16 8.85
N ILE A 236 -1.39 12.82 7.91
CA ILE A 236 -2.75 12.30 8.22
C ILE A 236 -2.66 11.06 9.09
N ALA A 237 -1.84 10.06 8.71
CA ALA A 237 -1.71 8.82 9.45
C ALA A 237 -1.13 9.03 10.86
N ALA A 238 -0.13 9.91 11.00
CA ALA A 238 0.48 10.24 12.28
C ALA A 238 -0.50 10.95 13.23
N ILE A 239 -1.29 11.90 12.71
CA ILE A 239 -2.34 12.58 13.48
C ILE A 239 -3.44 11.60 13.86
N MET A 240 -3.89 10.75 12.94
CA MET A 240 -4.88 9.72 13.23
C MET A 240 -4.41 8.77 14.33
N LEU A 241 -3.15 8.35 14.30
CA LEU A 241 -2.55 7.52 15.34
C LEU A 241 -2.50 8.25 16.68
N GLY A 242 -1.97 9.49 16.70
CA GLY A 242 -1.83 10.28 17.92
C GLY A 242 -3.17 10.61 18.58
N VAL A 243 -4.15 11.03 17.79
CA VAL A 243 -5.53 11.28 18.25
C VAL A 243 -6.18 9.96 18.67
N GLY A 244 -6.01 8.89 17.90
CA GLY A 244 -6.52 7.56 18.18
C GLY A 244 -6.06 6.99 19.53
N ILE A 245 -4.78 7.15 19.87
CA ILE A 245 -4.21 6.74 21.17
C ILE A 245 -4.95 7.40 22.35
N ILE A 246 -5.57 8.56 22.14
CA ILE A 246 -6.32 9.28 23.18
C ILE A 246 -7.82 8.97 23.08
N THR A 247 -8.40 9.01 21.88
CA THR A 247 -9.85 8.87 21.69
C THR A 247 -10.35 7.47 21.99
N PHE A 248 -9.61 6.42 21.64
CA PHE A 248 -10.03 5.04 21.90
C PHE A 248 -10.08 4.71 23.40
N PRO A 249 -9.02 4.94 24.21
CA PRO A 249 -9.09 4.70 25.65
C PRO A 249 -10.15 5.55 26.34
N LEU A 250 -10.32 6.82 25.93
CA LEU A 250 -11.33 7.69 26.52
C LEU A 250 -12.75 7.20 26.21
N ALA A 251 -13.04 6.85 24.96
CA ALA A 251 -14.34 6.32 24.57
C ALA A 251 -14.65 5.01 25.32
N TYR A 252 -13.68 4.08 25.36
CA TYR A 252 -13.85 2.80 26.05
C TYR A 252 -14.02 2.98 27.56
N ALA A 253 -13.33 3.95 28.19
CA ALA A 253 -13.52 4.27 29.60
C ALA A 253 -14.93 4.82 29.88
N LEU A 254 -15.46 5.69 29.01
CA LEU A 254 -16.81 6.22 29.13
C LEU A 254 -17.87 5.13 28.95
N GLU A 255 -17.71 4.27 27.95
CA GLU A 255 -18.61 3.13 27.73
C GLU A 255 -18.55 2.13 28.89
N ALA A 256 -17.35 1.82 29.40
CA ALA A 256 -17.18 0.96 30.56
C ALA A 256 -17.84 1.55 31.82
N ALA A 257 -17.67 2.85 32.05
CA ALA A 257 -18.30 3.54 33.18
C ALA A 257 -19.84 3.50 33.07
N ALA A 258 -20.39 3.71 31.87
CA ALA A 258 -21.82 3.62 31.61
C ALA A 258 -22.36 2.20 31.89
N VAL A 259 -21.69 1.17 31.37
CA VAL A 259 -22.08 -0.23 31.60
C VAL A 259 -21.97 -0.60 33.08
N GLN A 260 -20.91 -0.19 33.78
CA GLN A 260 -20.75 -0.44 35.21
C GLN A 260 -21.84 0.25 36.03
N HIS A 261 -22.24 1.47 35.65
CA HIS A 261 -23.31 2.21 36.32
C HIS A 261 -24.67 1.52 36.22
N TRP A 262 -24.97 0.84 35.11
CA TRP A 262 -26.24 0.13 34.96
C TRP A 262 -26.19 -1.30 35.50
N THR A 263 -25.13 -2.04 35.22
CA THR A 263 -25.04 -3.47 35.55
C THR A 263 -24.60 -3.74 36.99
N HIS A 264 -23.84 -2.82 37.60
CA HIS A 264 -23.21 -2.97 38.92
C HIS A 264 -22.32 -4.23 39.07
N ASP A 265 -22.03 -4.95 37.99
CA ASP A 265 -21.24 -6.19 37.98
C ASP A 265 -19.93 -5.97 37.22
N TRP A 266 -18.81 -6.00 37.94
CA TRP A 266 -17.49 -5.80 37.38
C TRP A 266 -17.09 -6.88 36.36
N ARG A 267 -17.68 -8.08 36.45
CA ARG A 267 -17.41 -9.19 35.52
C ARG A 267 -18.02 -8.89 34.15
N LEU A 268 -19.27 -8.41 34.14
CA LEU A 268 -19.96 -8.01 32.90
C LEU A 268 -19.28 -6.80 32.25
N THR A 269 -18.88 -5.81 33.04
CA THR A 269 -18.12 -4.65 32.53
C THR A 269 -16.78 -5.08 31.94
N THR A 270 -16.05 -5.99 32.58
CA THR A 270 -14.78 -6.49 32.07
C THR A 270 -14.96 -7.27 30.76
N LEU A 271 -15.98 -8.13 30.70
CA LEU A 271 -16.33 -8.88 29.48
C LEU A 271 -16.70 -7.92 28.33
N PHE A 272 -17.48 -6.88 28.65
CA PHE A 272 -17.84 -5.83 27.70
C PHE A 272 -16.60 -5.13 27.15
N VAL A 273 -15.69 -4.66 28.01
CA VAL A 273 -14.45 -3.97 27.59
C VAL A 273 -13.59 -4.85 26.69
N ILE A 274 -13.44 -6.13 27.00
CA ILE A 274 -12.69 -7.08 26.16
C ILE A 274 -13.38 -7.26 24.79
N SER A 275 -14.72 -7.22 24.75
CA SER A 275 -15.48 -7.38 23.52
C SER A 275 -15.38 -6.18 22.57
N LEU A 276 -15.11 -4.97 23.07
CA LEU A 276 -15.03 -3.74 22.27
C LEU A 276 -14.03 -3.80 21.11
N PRO A 277 -12.73 -4.12 21.33
CA PRO A 277 -11.77 -4.21 20.23
C PRO A 277 -12.11 -5.37 19.28
N LEU A 278 -12.56 -6.51 19.81
CA LEU A 278 -12.92 -7.68 19.00
C LEU A 278 -14.10 -7.36 18.06
N ALA A 279 -15.14 -6.72 18.58
CA ALA A 279 -16.29 -6.29 17.80
C ALA A 279 -15.91 -5.21 16.77
N GLY A 280 -15.01 -4.28 17.12
CA GLY A 280 -14.50 -3.27 16.20
C GLY A 280 -13.76 -3.89 15.01
N PHE A 281 -12.81 -4.81 15.27
CA PHE A 281 -12.10 -5.53 14.21
C PHE A 281 -13.03 -6.38 13.34
N TYR A 282 -13.98 -7.08 13.97
CA TYR A 282 -15.00 -7.83 13.24
C TYR A 282 -15.85 -6.92 12.35
N ALA A 283 -16.26 -5.75 12.87
CA ALA A 283 -17.10 -4.81 12.12
C ALA A 283 -16.40 -4.28 10.85
N LEU A 284 -15.09 -4.02 10.92
CA LEU A 284 -14.29 -3.63 9.75
C LEU A 284 -14.27 -4.72 8.66
N GLY A 285 -13.99 -5.96 9.05
CA GLY A 285 -13.96 -7.09 8.09
C GLY A 285 -15.34 -7.41 7.52
N TYR A 286 -16.38 -7.37 8.36
CA TYR A 286 -17.76 -7.58 7.92
C TYR A 286 -18.19 -6.52 6.89
N TRP A 287 -17.82 -5.25 7.08
CA TRP A 287 -18.14 -4.19 6.13
C TRP A 287 -17.55 -4.44 4.73
N GLN A 288 -16.33 -4.99 4.64
CA GLN A 288 -15.73 -5.37 3.36
C GLN A 288 -16.61 -6.40 2.62
N THR A 289 -17.03 -7.47 3.32
CA THR A 289 -17.89 -8.51 2.72
C THR A 289 -19.28 -7.98 2.31
N LEU A 290 -19.90 -7.15 3.17
CA LEU A 290 -21.20 -6.54 2.91
C LEU A 290 -21.13 -5.59 1.71
N SER A 291 -20.11 -4.72 1.66
CA SER A 291 -19.94 -3.73 0.58
C SER A 291 -19.73 -4.41 -0.78
N ALA A 292 -18.90 -5.46 -0.85
CA ALA A 292 -18.71 -6.27 -2.05
C ALA A 292 -20.04 -6.89 -2.52
N ARG A 293 -20.84 -7.43 -1.60
CA ARG A 293 -22.15 -8.03 -1.93
C ARG A 293 -23.16 -6.99 -2.40
N LEU A 294 -23.20 -5.81 -1.79
CA LEU A 294 -24.04 -4.69 -2.22
C LEU A 294 -23.67 -4.24 -3.64
N LYS A 295 -22.37 -4.14 -3.96
CA LYS A 295 -21.90 -3.84 -5.33
C LYS A 295 -22.37 -4.89 -6.33
N ARG A 296 -22.23 -6.19 -6.02
CA ARG A 296 -22.76 -7.29 -6.87
C ARG A 296 -24.27 -7.21 -7.07
N LEU A 297 -25.03 -6.87 -6.04
CA LEU A 297 -26.48 -6.67 -6.17
C LEU A 297 -26.83 -5.45 -7.03
N ARG A 298 -26.03 -4.37 -6.98
CA ARG A 298 -26.18 -3.22 -7.88
C ARG A 298 -25.98 -3.65 -9.34
N VAL A 299 -24.94 -4.44 -9.63
CA VAL A 299 -24.69 -4.97 -10.98
C VAL A 299 -25.90 -5.72 -11.52
N ARG A 300 -26.52 -6.59 -10.71
CA ARG A 300 -27.74 -7.33 -11.09
C ARG A 300 -28.96 -6.45 -11.35
N ARG A 301 -28.99 -5.25 -10.78
CA ARG A 301 -30.10 -4.28 -10.94
C ARG A 301 -29.86 -3.30 -12.09
N LEU A 302 -28.69 -3.33 -12.75
CA LEU A 302 -28.40 -2.46 -13.88
C LEU A 302 -29.18 -2.88 -15.13
N PRO A 303 -29.57 -1.92 -15.99
CA PRO A 303 -30.11 -2.24 -17.30
C PRO A 303 -29.12 -3.08 -18.12
N ALA A 304 -29.62 -4.06 -18.87
CA ALA A 304 -28.80 -4.95 -19.69
C ALA A 304 -27.92 -4.18 -20.70
N ALA A 305 -28.42 -3.08 -21.25
CA ALA A 305 -27.66 -2.20 -22.14
C ALA A 305 -26.44 -1.57 -21.44
N THR A 306 -26.60 -1.12 -20.20
CA THR A 306 -25.51 -0.54 -19.40
C THR A 306 -24.48 -1.59 -19.02
N LEU A 307 -24.93 -2.78 -18.60
CA LEU A 307 -24.04 -3.89 -18.28
C LEU A 307 -23.22 -4.32 -19.50
N GLY A 308 -23.87 -4.48 -20.66
CA GLY A 308 -23.19 -4.82 -21.91
C GLY A 308 -22.19 -3.75 -22.34
N HIS A 309 -22.49 -2.47 -22.12
CA HIS A 309 -21.55 -1.38 -22.38
C HIS A 309 -20.29 -1.47 -21.51
N LEU A 310 -20.46 -1.63 -20.19
CA LEU A 310 -19.33 -1.76 -19.25
C LEU A 310 -18.48 -3.00 -19.53
N GLN A 311 -19.13 -4.14 -19.82
CA GLN A 311 -18.42 -5.37 -20.20
C GLN A 311 -17.67 -5.22 -21.53
N GLY A 312 -18.24 -4.49 -22.50
CA GLY A 312 -17.58 -4.17 -23.76
C GLY A 312 -16.35 -3.29 -23.57
N GLN A 313 -16.44 -2.25 -22.73
CA GLN A 313 -15.29 -1.42 -22.35
C GLN A 313 -14.19 -2.25 -21.68
N ARG A 314 -14.56 -3.09 -20.70
CA ARG A 314 -13.63 -3.99 -20.01
C ARG A 314 -12.92 -4.92 -21.00
N ALA A 315 -13.66 -5.58 -21.88
CA ALA A 315 -13.10 -6.48 -22.88
C ALA A 315 -12.15 -5.75 -23.86
N ALA A 316 -12.47 -4.50 -24.24
CA ALA A 316 -11.61 -3.69 -25.08
C ALA A 316 -10.29 -3.33 -24.37
N ILE A 317 -10.33 -2.99 -23.08
CA ILE A 317 -9.13 -2.71 -22.28
C ILE A 317 -8.29 -3.97 -22.12
N LEU A 318 -8.90 -5.10 -21.76
CA LEU A 318 -8.19 -6.39 -21.65
C LEU A 318 -7.47 -6.74 -22.94
N ARG A 319 -8.13 -6.59 -24.09
CA ARG A 319 -7.49 -6.82 -25.39
C ARG A 319 -6.30 -5.89 -25.62
N LEU A 320 -6.42 -4.60 -25.29
CA LEU A 320 -5.30 -3.64 -25.40
C LEU A 320 -4.13 -4.03 -24.48
N LEU A 321 -4.43 -4.50 -23.27
CA LEU A 321 -3.44 -4.99 -22.32
C LEU A 321 -2.76 -6.27 -22.81
N ASP A 322 -3.50 -7.24 -23.32
CA ASP A 322 -2.95 -8.50 -23.87
C ASP A 322 -2.05 -8.22 -25.08
N GLU A 323 -2.48 -7.35 -25.99
CA GLU A 323 -1.68 -6.93 -27.15
C GLU A 323 -0.42 -6.18 -26.72
N ALA A 324 -0.51 -5.33 -25.69
CA ALA A 324 0.63 -4.61 -25.13
C ALA A 324 1.60 -5.57 -24.43
N GLN A 325 1.09 -6.52 -23.64
CA GLN A 325 1.88 -7.54 -22.96
C GLN A 325 2.63 -8.40 -23.99
N ALA A 326 1.95 -8.89 -25.03
CA ALA A 326 2.58 -9.68 -26.09
C ALA A 326 3.62 -8.89 -26.89
N ALA A 327 3.45 -7.58 -27.07
CA ALA A 327 4.46 -6.72 -27.69
C ALA A 327 5.68 -6.50 -26.78
N TYR A 328 5.45 -6.26 -25.48
CA TYR A 328 6.51 -6.03 -24.51
C TYR A 328 7.33 -7.30 -24.23
N VAL A 329 6.67 -8.45 -24.07
CA VAL A 329 7.34 -9.75 -23.85
C VAL A 329 8.24 -10.09 -25.04
N ARG A 330 7.82 -9.84 -26.28
CA ARG A 330 8.66 -10.03 -27.48
C ARG A 330 9.93 -9.19 -27.52
N LYS A 331 9.98 -8.09 -26.75
CA LYS A 331 11.16 -7.24 -26.60
C LYS A 331 12.09 -7.70 -25.47
N VAL A 332 11.54 -8.38 -24.46
CA VAL A 332 12.30 -8.86 -23.29
C VAL A 332 12.85 -10.28 -23.50
N ALA A 333 12.19 -11.08 -24.34
CA ALA A 333 12.65 -12.39 -24.80
C ALA A 333 13.83 -12.27 -25.78
#